data_AF-W4K336-F1
#
_entry.id   AF-W4K336-F1
#
_cell.length_a   1.000
_cell.length_b   1.000
_cell.length_c   1.000
_cell.angle_alpha   90.00
_cell.angle_beta   90.00
_cell.angle_gamma   90.00
#
_symmetry.space_group_name_H-M   'P 1'
#
loop_
_entity.id
_entity.type
_entity.pdbx_description
1 polymer ?
#
loop_
_entity_poly.entity_id
_entity_poly.type
_entity_poly.pdbx_seq_one_letter_code
_entity_poly.pdbx_strand_id
1 'polypeptide(L)'
;MSYGGILKGITGLFTTMVLASNASSSATTTALLNELAISQPSLLQRSTQTIPDMFPKAYRWVDEMREISTFVSGPMGDVHRGLASVFETVEKSVNEDGNARQVLEKFVKDAEAVLKNTQ
;
A
#
# COMPACT_ATOMS: atom_id res chain seq x y z
N MET A 1 12.77 -12.51 6.96
CA MET A 1 13.25 -11.11 6.85
C MET A 1 13.28 -10.62 5.40
N SER A 2 14.21 -11.05 4.54
CA SER A 2 14.38 -10.48 3.19
C SER A 2 13.17 -10.59 2.25
N TYR A 3 12.58 -11.80 2.10
CA TYR A 3 11.38 -11.99 1.28
C TYR A 3 10.19 -11.18 1.78
N GLY A 4 10.00 -11.15 3.12
CA GLY A 4 8.96 -10.36 3.77
C GLY A 4 9.14 -8.86 3.56
N GLY A 5 10.38 -8.35 3.63
CA GLY A 5 10.72 -6.96 3.34
C GLY A 5 10.33 -6.55 1.93
N ILE A 6 10.59 -7.41 0.93
CA ILE A 6 10.17 -7.15 -0.45
C ILE A 6 8.64 -7.15 -0.58
N LEU A 7 7.96 -8.21 -0.17
CA LEU A 7 6.52 -8.34 -0.45
C LEU A 7 5.66 -7.33 0.32
N LYS A 8 5.96 -7.13 1.60
CA LYS A 8 5.28 -6.11 2.40
C LYS A 8 5.72 -4.72 1.95
N GLY A 9 6.97 -4.54 1.58
CA GLY A 9 7.48 -3.28 1.02
C GLY A 9 6.74 -2.85 -0.24
N ILE A 10 6.48 -3.75 -1.18
CA ILE A 10 5.67 -3.46 -2.37
C ILE A 10 4.26 -2.99 -1.96
N THR A 11 3.63 -3.69 -1.02
CA THR A 11 2.28 -3.33 -0.53
C THR A 11 2.28 -1.96 0.16
N GLY A 12 3.29 -1.68 0.97
CA GLY A 12 3.44 -0.39 1.64
C GLY A 12 3.79 0.75 0.68
N LEU A 13 4.57 0.50 -0.38
CA LEU A 13 4.83 1.49 -1.43
C LEU A 13 3.55 1.86 -2.20
N PHE A 14 2.75 0.87 -2.59
CA PHE A 14 1.43 1.11 -3.18
C PHE A 14 0.55 1.96 -2.26
N THR A 15 0.44 1.53 -0.99
CA THR A 15 -0.34 2.23 0.03
C THR A 15 0.11 3.68 0.17
N THR A 16 1.42 3.92 0.26
CA THR A 16 1.99 5.27 0.38
C THR A 16 1.61 6.15 -0.81
N MET A 17 1.78 5.65 -2.04
CA MET A 17 1.52 6.44 -3.25
C MET A 17 0.02 6.68 -3.50
N VAL A 18 -0.84 5.72 -3.17
CA VAL A 18 -2.30 5.90 -3.26
C VAL A 18 -2.77 6.94 -2.25
N LEU A 19 -2.33 6.87 -0.99
CA LEU A 19 -2.69 7.87 0.01
C LEU A 19 -2.15 9.26 -0.33
N ALA A 20 -0.89 9.35 -0.78
CA ALA A 20 -0.28 10.63 -1.16
C ALA A 20 -0.95 11.25 -2.40
N SER A 21 -1.24 10.45 -3.43
CA SER A 21 -1.96 10.94 -4.61
C SER A 21 -3.37 11.41 -4.26
N ASN A 22 -4.09 10.70 -3.39
CA ASN A 22 -5.42 11.11 -2.95
C ASN A 22 -5.40 12.38 -2.09
N ALA A 23 -4.40 12.52 -1.22
CA ALA A 23 -4.18 13.74 -0.44
C ALA A 23 -3.88 14.96 -1.34
N SER A 24 -3.26 14.73 -2.51
CA SER A 24 -3.10 15.75 -3.54
C SER A 24 -4.42 16.06 -4.24
N SER A 25 -5.06 15.06 -4.85
CA SER A 25 -6.43 15.15 -5.39
C SER A 25 -6.96 13.77 -5.82
N SER A 26 -8.29 13.63 -5.91
CA SER A 26 -8.90 12.44 -6.51
C SER A 26 -8.47 12.25 -7.97
N ALA A 27 -8.27 13.32 -8.72
CA ALA A 27 -7.79 13.28 -10.10
C ALA A 27 -6.37 12.71 -10.22
N THR A 28 -5.47 13.06 -9.29
CA THR A 28 -4.11 12.51 -9.22
C THR A 28 -4.15 11.00 -8.97
N THR A 29 -5.07 10.53 -8.11
CA THR A 29 -5.24 9.09 -7.85
C THR A 29 -5.75 8.35 -9.09
N THR A 30 -6.72 8.93 -9.80
CA THR A 30 -7.22 8.37 -11.06
C THR A 30 -6.13 8.32 -12.14
N ALA A 31 -5.29 9.35 -12.23
CA ALA A 31 -4.16 9.36 -13.16
C ALA A 31 -3.14 8.25 -12.84
N LEU A 32 -2.78 8.08 -11.56
CA LEU A 32 -1.92 6.98 -11.11
C LEU A 32 -2.51 5.61 -11.47
N LEU A 33 -3.81 5.43 -11.23
CA LEU A 33 -4.52 4.20 -11.56
C LEU A 33 -4.43 3.87 -13.06
N ASN A 34 -4.76 4.85 -13.92
CA ASN A 34 -4.74 4.66 -15.36
C ASN A 34 -3.33 4.36 -15.88
N GLU A 35 -2.31 5.05 -15.36
CA GLU A 35 -0.91 4.82 -15.73
C GLU A 35 -0.47 3.41 -15.35
N LEU A 36 -0.82 2.92 -14.15
CA LEU A 36 -0.53 1.56 -13.71
C LEU A 36 -1.26 0.51 -14.56
N ALA A 37 -2.50 0.77 -14.97
CA ALA A 37 -3.27 -0.14 -15.81
C ALA A 37 -2.63 -0.33 -17.18
N ILE A 38 -2.08 0.75 -17.76
CA ILE A 38 -1.41 0.73 -19.06
C ILE A 38 -0.02 0.11 -18.96
N SER A 39 0.79 0.57 -17.99
CA SER A 39 2.22 0.24 -17.95
C SER A 39 2.53 -1.02 -17.15
N GLN A 40 1.80 -1.29 -16.07
CA GLN A 40 2.09 -2.34 -15.08
C GLN A 40 0.84 -3.10 -14.62
N PRO A 41 0.03 -3.68 -15.53
CA PRO A 41 -1.25 -4.30 -15.20
C PRO A 41 -1.14 -5.43 -14.16
N SER A 42 -0.06 -6.23 -14.20
CA SER A 42 0.17 -7.31 -13.23
C SER A 42 0.43 -6.77 -11.81
N LEU A 43 1.10 -5.62 -11.68
CA LEU A 43 1.30 -4.99 -10.38
C LEU A 43 0.00 -4.36 -9.87
N LEU A 44 -0.78 -3.74 -10.77
CA LEU A 44 -2.10 -3.23 -10.41
C LEU A 44 -3.02 -4.37 -9.93
N GLN A 45 -3.07 -5.49 -10.65
CA GLN A 45 -3.82 -6.68 -10.25
C GLN A 45 -3.36 -7.24 -8.90
N ARG A 46 -2.05 -7.25 -8.64
CA ARG A 46 -1.53 -7.66 -7.33
C ARG A 46 -1.97 -6.72 -6.21
N SER A 47 -2.06 -5.41 -6.48
CA SER A 47 -2.47 -4.42 -5.49
C SER A 47 -3.92 -4.66 -5.03
N THR A 48 -4.81 -5.10 -5.93
CA THR A 48 -6.22 -5.38 -5.58
C THR A 48 -6.37 -6.53 -4.59
N GLN A 49 -5.39 -7.43 -4.53
CA GLN A 49 -5.37 -8.55 -3.59
C GLN A 49 -4.64 -8.20 -2.29
N THR A 50 -3.49 -7.53 -2.41
CA THR A 50 -2.59 -7.30 -1.27
C THR A 50 -3.02 -6.17 -0.35
N ILE A 51 -3.67 -5.12 -0.88
CA ILE A 51 -4.17 -4.01 -0.08
C ILE A 51 -5.30 -4.45 0.88
N PRO A 52 -6.36 -5.17 0.42
CA PRO A 52 -7.41 -5.64 1.32
C PRO A 52 -6.90 -6.65 2.35
N ASP A 53 -6.05 -7.58 1.91
CA ASP A 53 -5.43 -8.61 2.76
C ASP A 53 -4.56 -8.00 3.89
N MET A 54 -4.00 -6.81 3.68
CA MET A 54 -3.23 -6.07 4.68
C MET A 54 -4.08 -5.57 5.86
N PHE A 55 -5.33 -5.15 5.66
CA PHE A 55 -6.11 -4.48 6.71
C PHE A 55 -6.19 -5.24 8.06
N PRO A 56 -6.58 -6.53 8.11
CA PRO A 56 -6.70 -7.23 9.39
C PRO A 56 -5.35 -7.52 10.07
N LYS A 57 -4.22 -7.27 9.40
CA LYS A 57 -2.87 -7.58 9.87
C LYS A 57 -1.92 -6.38 9.87
N ALA A 58 -2.43 -5.18 9.62
CA ALA A 58 -1.65 -3.95 9.60
C ALA A 58 -0.84 -3.77 10.89
N TYR A 59 -1.48 -4.01 12.06
CA TYR A 59 -0.84 -3.95 13.37
C TYR A 59 0.40 -4.84 13.48
N ARG A 60 0.34 -6.08 12.98
CA ARG A 60 1.46 -7.02 13.00
C ARG A 60 2.57 -6.58 12.04
N TRP A 61 2.19 -6.02 10.90
CA TRP A 61 3.15 -5.56 9.90
C TRP A 61 3.98 -4.36 10.38
N VAL A 62 3.48 -3.56 11.32
CA VAL A 62 4.26 -2.51 11.99
C VAL A 62 5.51 -3.10 12.65
N ASP A 63 5.32 -4.09 13.52
CA ASP A 63 6.43 -4.70 14.25
C ASP A 63 7.34 -5.52 13.34
N GLU A 64 6.77 -6.24 12.35
CA GLU A 64 7.57 -6.94 11.35
C GLU A 64 8.44 -5.97 10.52
N MET A 65 7.93 -4.79 10.16
CA MET A 65 8.72 -3.77 9.45
C MET A 65 9.84 -3.19 10.32
N ARG A 66 9.60 -2.99 11.62
CA ARG A 66 10.64 -2.57 12.57
C ARG A 66 11.73 -3.62 12.74
N GLU A 67 11.34 -4.90 12.80
CA GLU A 67 12.28 -6.01 12.84
C GLU A 67 13.11 -6.08 11.55
N ILE A 68 12.49 -5.91 10.38
CA ILE A 68 13.20 -5.88 9.10
C ILE A 68 14.12 -4.67 8.99
N SER A 69 13.69 -3.50 9.48
CA SER A 69 14.55 -2.31 9.58
C SER A 69 15.80 -2.59 10.41
N THR A 70 15.65 -3.30 11.53
CA THR A 70 16.76 -3.72 12.40
C THR A 70 17.67 -4.73 11.70
N PHE A 71 17.09 -5.72 11.01
CA PHE A 71 17.84 -6.72 10.23
C PHE A 71 18.67 -6.09 9.10
N VAL A 72 18.09 -5.15 8.34
CA VAL A 72 18.80 -4.46 7.25
C VAL A 72 19.88 -3.55 7.82
N SER A 73 19.58 -2.86 8.93
CA SER A 73 20.47 -1.96 9.68
C SER A 73 20.99 -0.75 8.89
N GLY A 74 21.54 0.22 9.62
CA GLY A 74 22.09 1.44 9.05
C GLY A 74 21.07 2.26 8.24
N PRO A 75 21.53 3.15 7.34
CA PRO A 75 20.66 3.98 6.52
C PRO A 75 19.70 3.17 5.62
N MET A 76 20.10 1.96 5.21
CA MET A 76 19.26 1.09 4.38
C MET A 76 18.02 0.56 5.14
N GLY A 77 18.09 0.51 6.48
CA GLY A 77 16.97 0.14 7.33
C GLY A 77 15.85 1.17 7.36
N ASP A 78 16.10 2.43 6.98
CA ASP A 78 15.14 3.51 7.11
C ASP A 78 13.95 3.38 6.14
N VAL A 79 14.14 2.69 5.02
CA VAL A 79 13.03 2.35 4.10
C VAL A 79 11.96 1.56 4.86
N HIS A 80 12.35 0.51 5.58
CA HIS A 80 11.40 -0.33 6.31
C HIS A 80 10.88 0.37 7.57
N ARG A 81 11.68 1.27 8.18
CA ARG A 81 11.20 2.14 9.26
C ARG A 81 10.06 3.04 8.79
N GLY A 82 10.21 3.67 7.63
CA GLY A 82 9.14 4.48 7.03
C GLY A 82 7.91 3.65 6.68
N LEU A 83 8.10 2.44 6.15
CA LEU A 83 6.98 1.53 5.87
C LEU A 83 6.24 1.10 7.16
N ALA A 84 6.93 0.99 8.29
CA ALA A 84 6.26 0.78 9.58
C ALA A 84 5.27 1.93 9.90
N SER A 85 5.69 3.19 9.72
CA SER A 85 4.81 4.36 9.91
C SER A 85 3.60 4.36 8.96
N VAL A 86 3.77 3.86 7.73
CA VAL A 86 2.67 3.70 6.78
C VAL A 86 1.65 2.68 7.30
N PHE A 87 2.12 1.52 7.78
CA PHE A 87 1.22 0.49 8.33
C PHE A 87 0.56 0.91 9.65
N GLU A 88 1.21 1.73 10.47
CA GLU A 88 0.57 2.37 11.64
C GLU A 88 -0.57 3.29 11.22
N THR A 89 -0.40 4.05 10.13
CA THR A 89 -1.46 4.92 9.60
C THR A 89 -2.67 4.09 9.15
N VAL A 90 -2.42 2.95 8.49
CA VAL A 90 -3.48 2.02 8.09
C VAL A 90 -4.14 1.39 9.31
N GLU A 91 -3.37 0.92 10.28
CA GLU A 91 -3.86 0.28 11.50
C GLU A 91 -4.81 1.21 12.29
N LYS A 92 -4.39 2.45 12.53
CA LYS A 92 -5.25 3.46 13.15
C LYS A 92 -6.53 3.69 12.36
N SER A 93 -6.42 3.79 11.03
CA SER A 93 -7.59 4.01 10.19
C SER A 93 -8.57 2.83 10.19
N VAL A 94 -8.09 1.60 10.37
CA VAL A 94 -8.96 0.43 10.53
C VAL A 94 -9.73 0.48 11.86
N ASN A 95 -9.12 1.00 12.92
CA ASN A 95 -9.67 1.01 14.28
C ASN A 95 -10.46 2.28 14.64
N GLU A 96 -10.25 3.39 13.94
CA GLU A 96 -10.76 4.71 14.31
C GLU A 96 -11.49 5.41 13.15
N ASP A 97 -10.76 6.20 12.35
CA ASP A 97 -11.32 7.24 11.47
C ASP A 97 -11.79 6.74 10.09
N GLY A 98 -11.37 5.54 9.68
CA GLY A 98 -11.64 4.97 8.37
C GLY A 98 -11.06 5.72 7.17
N ASN A 99 -10.36 6.86 7.33
CA ASN A 99 -10.00 7.74 6.23
C ASN A 99 -9.03 7.08 5.23
N ALA A 100 -7.87 6.61 5.70
CA ALA A 100 -6.91 5.89 4.85
C ALA A 100 -7.52 4.58 4.31
N ARG A 101 -8.28 3.85 5.14
CA ARG A 101 -8.94 2.61 4.74
C ARG A 101 -9.92 2.84 3.58
N GLN A 102 -10.80 3.83 3.68
CA GLN A 102 -11.79 4.14 2.65
C GLN A 102 -11.13 4.54 1.32
N VAL A 103 -10.06 5.33 1.38
CA VAL A 103 -9.29 5.70 0.18
C VAL A 103 -8.71 4.47 -0.50
N LEU A 104 -8.11 3.55 0.26
CA LEU A 104 -7.52 2.33 -0.25
C LEU A 104 -8.58 1.36 -0.79
N GLU A 105 -9.71 1.19 -0.10
CA GLU A 105 -10.85 0.39 -0.57
C GLU A 105 -11.43 0.94 -1.87
N LYS A 106 -11.57 2.28 -1.98
CA LYS A 106 -12.00 2.93 -3.21
C LYS A 106 -11.01 2.69 -4.35
N PHE A 107 -9.72 2.85 -4.11
CA PHE A 107 -8.68 2.59 -5.11
C PHE A 107 -8.74 1.14 -5.62
N VAL A 108 -8.88 0.17 -4.71
CA VAL A 108 -9.00 -1.27 -5.07
C VAL A 108 -10.22 -1.49 -5.96
N LYS A 109 -11.38 -0.94 -5.58
CA LYS A 109 -12.61 -1.07 -6.37
C LYS A 109 -12.46 -0.49 -7.79
N ASP A 110 -11.86 0.69 -7.89
CA ASP A 110 -11.63 1.35 -9.19
C ASP A 110 -10.62 0.56 -10.04
N ALA A 111 -9.58 0.01 -9.41
CA ALA A 111 -8.60 -0.85 -10.06
C ALA A 111 -9.21 -2.13 -10.63
N GLU A 112 -10.07 -2.81 -9.87
CA GLU A 112 -10.80 -3.98 -10.36
C GLU A 112 -11.71 -3.64 -11.56
N ALA A 113 -12.34 -2.48 -11.56
CA ALA A 113 -13.17 -2.02 -12.67
C ALA A 113 -12.34 -1.76 -13.94
N VAL A 114 -11.20 -1.09 -13.81
CA VAL A 114 -10.30 -0.80 -14.94
C VAL A 114 -9.70 -2.08 -15.52
N LEU A 115 -9.26 -3.03 -14.68
CA LEU A 115 -8.69 -4.29 -15.13
C LEU A 115 -9.70 -5.16 -15.89
N LYS A 116 -10.98 -5.16 -15.48
CA LYS A 116 -12.05 -5.89 -16.20
C LYS A 116 -12.35 -5.33 -17.58
N ASN A 117 -12.12 -4.04 -17.80
CA ASN A 117 -12.36 -3.38 -19.09
C ASN A 117 -11.17 -3.50 -20.07
N THR A 118 -10.03 -4.03 -19.60
CA THR A 118 -8.79 -4.17 -20.39
C THR A 118 -8.56 -5.62 -20.84
N GLN A 119 -9.40 -6.56 -20.41
CA GLN A 119 -9.42 -7.97 -20.85
C GLN A 119 -10.51 -8.18 -21.89
#